data_AF-A0AAF0DEU5-F1
#
_entry.id   AF-A0AAF0DEU5-F1
#
_cell.length_a   1.000
_cell.length_b   1.000
_cell.length_c   1.000
_cell.angle_alpha   90.00
_cell.angle_beta   90.00
_cell.angle_gamma   90.00
#
_symmetry.space_group_name_H-M   'P 1'
#
loop_
_entity.id
_entity.type
_entity.pdbx_description
1 polymer ?
#
loop_
_entity_poly.entity_id
_entity_poly.type
_entity_poly.pdbx_seq_one_letter_code
_entity_poly.pdbx_strand_id
1 'polypeptide(L)'
;MAIARPLRLILAGAVLLCLFLIFQLSRSPNSIIKLVDPYDNGLKHDPLADPTGEPEGHLWRAEGDTYAPDNPKSARINATLLSLVRNEELDQLIMTMRELERTWNSKFNYPWTFFNDKPFSDEFKRRTQAETKAKCNYELVPKEHWDVPHWISMDLYQASVEILKEKNVQYSGKISYNQMCRWNSGMFYKHPALANMQYYWRVEPNVHFFCDVDYDVFRYMQDNNKTYGFTINLYDAPESIETLWPETVKFLAAHPEYLHSNNAMNWLVDSKQRPQHNQKANGYSTCHFWSNFEIGDLSFFRSKAYEDYFNHLDRAGGFFYERWGDAPVHSVGLGLFEDKNKIHW
;
A
#
# COMPACT_ATOMS: atom_id res chain seq x y z
N MET A 1 -45.71 -11.80 62.40
CA MET A 1 -45.29 -10.40 62.69
C MET A 1 -44.92 -9.72 61.39
N ALA A 2 -45.66 -8.70 61.00
CA ALA A 2 -45.37 -7.94 59.80
C ALA A 2 -44.06 -7.17 59.99
N ILE A 3 -43.04 -7.47 59.19
CA ILE A 3 -41.74 -6.77 59.22
C ILE A 3 -42.00 -5.26 59.08
N ALA A 4 -41.41 -4.46 59.97
CA ALA A 4 -41.59 -3.01 60.00
C ALA A 4 -41.21 -2.39 58.65
N ARG A 5 -42.01 -1.42 58.17
CA ARG A 5 -41.80 -0.72 56.88
C ARG A 5 -40.36 -0.26 56.61
N PRO A 6 -39.60 0.32 57.56
CA PRO A 6 -38.21 0.69 57.30
C PRO A 6 -37.31 -0.50 56.99
N LEU A 7 -37.55 -1.65 57.62
CA LEU A 7 -36.76 -2.86 57.38
C LEU A 7 -37.04 -3.46 55.98
N ARG A 8 -38.27 -3.30 55.45
CA ARG A 8 -38.60 -3.72 54.07
C ARG A 8 -37.93 -2.84 53.03
N LEU A 9 -37.80 -1.54 53.29
CA LEU A 9 -37.11 -0.61 52.40
C LEU A 9 -35.60 -0.89 52.37
N ILE A 10 -35.00 -1.20 53.51
CA ILE A 10 -33.60 -1.62 53.59
C ILE A 10 -33.38 -2.94 52.83
N LEU A 11 -34.29 -3.92 53.01
CA LEU A 11 -34.20 -5.20 52.30
C LEU A 11 -34.32 -5.02 50.77
N ALA A 12 -35.25 -4.18 50.32
CA ALA A 12 -35.43 -3.86 48.90
C ALA A 12 -34.20 -3.14 48.32
N GLY A 13 -33.61 -2.21 49.07
CA GLY A 13 -32.37 -1.53 48.70
C GLY A 13 -31.19 -2.49 48.59
N ALA A 14 -31.06 -3.44 49.52
CA ALA A 14 -30.01 -4.45 49.48
C ALA A 14 -30.15 -5.41 48.28
N VAL A 15 -31.39 -5.81 47.94
CA VAL A 15 -31.66 -6.64 46.76
C VAL A 15 -31.32 -5.89 45.46
N LEU A 16 -31.69 -4.62 45.35
CA LEU A 16 -31.35 -3.79 44.19
C LEU A 16 -29.84 -3.59 44.05
N LEU A 17 -29.12 -3.38 45.16
CA LEU A 17 -27.66 -3.28 45.16
C LEU A 17 -27.01 -4.61 44.72
N CYS A 18 -27.49 -5.75 45.21
CA CYS A 18 -27.01 -7.06 44.78
C CYS A 18 -27.27 -7.32 43.30
N LEU A 19 -28.45 -6.99 42.78
CA LEU A 19 -28.76 -7.12 41.36
C LEU A 19 -27.89 -6.19 40.50
N PHE A 20 -27.63 -4.97 40.97
CA PHE A 20 -26.73 -4.04 40.29
C PHE A 20 -25.28 -4.54 40.28
N LEU A 21 -24.80 -5.11 41.39
CA LEU A 21 -23.47 -5.71 41.46
C LEU A 21 -23.35 -6.95 40.56
N ILE A 22 -24.38 -7.80 40.50
CA ILE A 22 -24.44 -8.94 39.56
C ILE A 22 -24.47 -8.44 38.10
N PHE A 23 -25.18 -7.36 37.80
CA PHE A 23 -25.19 -6.74 36.48
C PHE A 23 -23.82 -6.16 36.10
N GLN A 24 -23.13 -5.51 37.04
CA GLN A 24 -21.76 -5.01 36.83
C GLN A 24 -20.75 -6.16 36.66
N LEU A 25 -20.87 -7.23 37.44
CA LEU A 25 -20.00 -8.41 37.34
C LEU A 25 -20.27 -9.24 36.06
N SER A 26 -21.51 -9.30 35.59
CA SER A 26 -21.86 -9.93 34.30
C SER A 26 -21.50 -9.06 33.09
N ARG A 27 -21.24 -7.76 33.31
CA ARG A 27 -20.59 -6.85 32.36
C ARG A 27 -19.07 -6.84 32.49
N SER A 28 -18.46 -7.85 33.11
CA SER A 28 -17.03 -8.08 32.91
C SER A 28 -16.78 -8.13 31.40
N PRO A 29 -15.85 -7.33 30.84
CA PRO A 29 -15.51 -7.47 29.45
C PRO A 29 -15.12 -8.93 29.29
N ASN A 30 -15.74 -9.64 28.33
CA ASN A 30 -15.24 -10.92 27.87
C ASN A 30 -13.72 -10.78 27.85
N SER A 31 -13.03 -11.56 28.68
CA SER A 31 -11.59 -11.66 28.56
C SER A 31 -11.38 -12.03 27.10
N ILE A 32 -10.91 -11.05 26.32
CA ILE A 32 -10.36 -11.32 25.01
C ILE A 32 -9.14 -12.15 25.37
N ILE A 33 -9.33 -13.47 25.45
CA ILE A 33 -8.28 -14.40 25.16
C ILE A 33 -7.92 -13.99 23.75
N LYS A 34 -6.91 -13.12 23.61
CA LYS A 34 -6.14 -13.04 22.39
C LYS A 34 -5.64 -14.47 22.25
N LEU A 35 -6.35 -15.27 21.47
CA LEU A 35 -5.77 -16.41 20.80
C LEU A 35 -4.61 -15.80 20.03
N VAL A 36 -3.44 -15.77 20.66
CA VAL A 36 -2.18 -15.64 19.96
C VAL A 36 -2.22 -16.81 19.02
N ASP A 37 -2.47 -16.54 17.74
CA ASP A 37 -2.45 -17.57 16.72
C ASP A 37 -1.08 -18.24 16.87
N PRO A 38 -1.00 -19.55 17.17
CA PRO A 38 0.27 -20.22 17.46
C PRO A 38 1.30 -20.09 16.33
N TYR A 39 0.87 -19.65 15.14
CA TYR A 39 1.70 -19.37 13.98
C TYR A 39 2.17 -17.91 13.85
N ASP A 40 1.68 -16.99 14.69
CA ASP A 40 2.03 -15.55 14.66
C ASP A 40 3.17 -15.19 15.63
N ASN A 41 4.24 -15.98 15.64
CA ASN A 41 5.41 -15.74 16.50
C ASN A 41 6.42 -14.77 15.89
N GLY A 42 6.05 -14.09 14.80
CA GLY A 42 6.90 -13.14 14.09
C GLY A 42 8.21 -13.75 13.56
N LEU A 43 9.16 -12.88 13.22
CA LEU A 43 10.52 -13.31 12.90
C LEU A 43 11.22 -13.79 14.17
N LYS A 44 11.90 -14.94 14.09
CA LYS A 44 12.70 -15.46 15.22
C LYS A 44 13.89 -14.55 15.55
N HIS A 45 14.46 -13.92 14.53
CA HIS A 45 15.49 -12.90 14.61
C HIS A 45 15.18 -11.89 13.51
N ASP A 46 15.14 -10.61 13.86
CA ASP A 46 14.96 -9.53 12.90
C ASP A 46 16.34 -9.15 12.34
N PRO A 47 16.61 -9.34 11.03
CA PRO A 47 17.89 -8.95 10.44
C PRO A 47 18.23 -7.47 10.63
N LEU A 48 17.23 -6.60 10.84
CA LEU A 48 17.45 -5.17 11.12
C LEU A 48 18.06 -4.90 12.50
N ALA A 49 18.12 -5.92 13.38
CA ALA A 49 18.86 -5.84 14.64
C ALA A 49 20.39 -5.93 14.42
N ASP A 50 20.83 -6.44 13.27
CA ASP A 50 22.24 -6.51 12.92
C ASP A 50 22.70 -5.19 12.26
N PRO A 51 23.99 -4.81 12.36
CA PRO A 51 24.50 -3.62 11.70
C PRO A 51 24.25 -3.66 10.19
N THR A 52 23.38 -2.77 9.72
CA THR A 52 22.96 -2.68 8.33
C THR A 52 23.61 -1.46 7.66
N GLY A 53 24.12 -1.65 6.45
CA GLY A 53 24.82 -0.62 5.68
C GLY A 53 24.25 -0.45 4.28
N GLU A 54 25.00 0.25 3.44
CA GLU A 54 24.67 0.44 2.03
C GLU A 54 24.85 -0.86 1.22
N PRO A 55 24.17 -1.00 0.08
CA PRO A 55 24.35 -2.15 -0.79
C PRO A 55 25.76 -2.23 -1.36
N GLU A 56 26.21 -3.43 -1.69
CA GLU A 56 27.51 -3.67 -2.30
C GLU A 56 27.61 -3.08 -3.72
N GLY A 57 28.84 -2.87 -4.19
CA GLY A 57 29.12 -2.42 -5.55
C GLY A 57 29.31 -0.92 -5.69
N HIS A 58 29.25 -0.43 -6.93
CA HIS A 58 29.44 0.99 -7.23
C HIS A 58 28.17 1.78 -6.90
N LEU A 59 28.34 2.88 -6.16
CA LEU A 59 27.25 3.76 -5.76
C LEU A 59 27.54 5.21 -6.17
N TRP A 60 26.54 5.85 -6.78
CA TRP A 60 26.64 7.24 -7.23
C TRP A 60 26.41 8.21 -6.08
N ARG A 61 27.40 9.06 -5.81
CA ARG A 61 27.37 10.06 -4.74
C ARG A 61 27.02 11.44 -5.28
N ALA A 62 26.44 12.28 -4.44
CA ALA A 62 26.23 13.69 -4.76
C ALA A 62 27.55 14.46 -4.59
N GLU A 63 28.33 14.58 -5.67
CA GLU A 63 29.61 15.31 -5.69
C GLU A 63 29.50 16.59 -6.52
N GLY A 64 30.01 17.71 -5.98
CA GLY A 64 30.02 18.99 -6.67
C GLY A 64 28.63 19.46 -7.09
N ASP A 65 28.46 19.82 -8.36
CA ASP A 65 27.22 20.32 -8.96
C ASP A 65 26.48 19.28 -9.81
N THR A 66 26.92 18.02 -9.83
CA THR A 66 26.38 16.94 -10.69
C THR A 66 24.88 16.71 -10.50
N TYR A 67 24.38 16.91 -9.29
CA TYR A 67 22.97 16.83 -8.94
C TYR A 67 22.34 18.20 -8.63
N ALA A 68 22.96 19.32 -9.02
CA ALA A 68 22.34 20.62 -8.84
C ALA A 68 20.99 20.69 -9.59
N PRO A 69 19.96 21.36 -9.05
CA PRO A 69 18.61 21.38 -9.63
C PRO A 69 18.58 21.84 -11.10
N ASP A 70 19.35 22.87 -11.43
CA ASP A 70 19.36 23.52 -12.74
C ASP A 70 20.55 23.09 -13.62
N ASN A 71 21.24 21.99 -13.29
CA ASN A 71 22.39 21.54 -14.08
C ASN A 71 21.92 20.94 -15.43
N PRO A 72 22.30 21.52 -16.59
CA PRO A 72 21.91 21.01 -17.90
C PRO A 72 22.58 19.66 -18.25
N LYS A 73 23.64 19.28 -17.53
CA LYS A 73 24.33 17.99 -17.63
C LYS A 73 24.19 17.22 -16.31
N SER A 74 22.98 17.22 -15.75
CA SER A 74 22.69 16.53 -14.51
C SER A 74 23.02 15.03 -14.60
N ALA A 75 23.51 14.46 -13.50
CA ALA A 75 23.71 13.03 -13.34
C ALA A 75 22.41 12.23 -13.09
N ARG A 76 21.27 12.92 -12.90
CA ARG A 76 19.96 12.27 -12.71
C ARG A 76 19.54 11.47 -13.92
N ILE A 77 18.99 10.29 -13.68
CA ILE A 77 18.28 9.52 -14.70
C ILE A 77 16.80 9.95 -14.76
N ASN A 78 16.04 9.41 -15.72
CA ASN A 78 14.61 9.70 -15.84
C ASN A 78 13.82 9.00 -14.72
N ALA A 79 13.70 9.67 -13.57
CA ALA A 79 12.95 9.21 -12.43
C ALA A 79 12.24 10.35 -11.71
N THR A 80 11.22 10.03 -10.91
CA THR A 80 10.46 11.01 -10.13
C THR A 80 10.08 10.46 -8.76
N LEU A 81 10.04 11.33 -7.76
CA LEU A 81 9.25 11.11 -6.55
C LEU A 81 7.77 11.30 -6.94
N LEU A 82 6.90 10.40 -6.53
CA LEU A 82 5.50 10.32 -6.96
C LEU A 82 4.58 10.27 -5.73
N SER A 83 3.52 11.06 -5.73
CA SER A 83 2.51 11.01 -4.66
C SER A 83 1.11 11.26 -5.21
N LEU A 84 0.18 10.34 -4.96
CA LEU A 84 -1.26 10.56 -5.16
C LEU A 84 -1.82 11.11 -3.85
N VAL A 85 -2.23 12.37 -3.84
CA VAL A 85 -2.48 13.10 -2.60
C VAL A 85 -3.55 14.16 -2.77
N ARG A 86 -4.39 14.34 -1.75
CA ARG A 86 -5.45 15.35 -1.77
C ARG A 86 -4.96 16.68 -1.18
N ASN A 87 -5.66 17.76 -1.51
CA ASN A 87 -5.32 19.08 -0.96
C ASN A 87 -5.39 19.10 0.58
N GLU A 88 -6.31 18.32 1.16
CA GLU A 88 -6.56 18.24 2.59
C GLU A 88 -5.43 17.52 3.37
N GLU A 89 -4.55 16.80 2.66
CA GLU A 89 -3.43 16.04 3.25
C GLU A 89 -2.12 16.83 3.22
N LEU A 90 -2.16 18.10 2.81
CA LEU A 90 -0.99 18.95 2.62
C LEU A 90 -0.07 18.98 3.86
N ASP A 91 -0.61 19.20 5.05
CA ASP A 91 0.22 19.30 6.26
C ASP A 91 0.99 18.01 6.56
N GLN A 92 0.34 16.85 6.32
CA GLN A 92 0.96 15.54 6.47
C GLN A 92 2.02 15.28 5.40
N LEU A 93 1.75 15.69 4.16
CA LEU A 93 2.70 15.58 3.06
C LEU A 93 3.93 16.46 3.29
N ILE A 94 3.77 17.69 3.78
CA ILE A 94 4.88 18.61 4.05
C ILE A 94 5.85 17.99 5.07
N MET A 95 5.33 17.34 6.12
CA MET A 95 6.16 16.62 7.08
C MET A 95 6.99 15.53 6.38
N THR A 96 6.34 14.69 5.57
CA THR A 96 7.01 13.63 4.82
C THR A 96 8.05 14.17 3.84
N MET A 97 7.74 15.23 3.09
CA MET A 97 8.67 15.87 2.16
C MET A 97 9.92 16.37 2.90
N ARG A 98 9.76 17.04 4.04
CA ARG A 98 10.90 17.53 4.83
C ARG A 98 11.84 16.40 5.25
N GLU A 99 11.27 15.27 5.67
CA GLU A 99 12.06 14.12 6.09
C GLU A 99 12.79 13.49 4.90
N LEU A 100 12.11 13.23 3.77
CA LEU A 100 12.74 12.66 2.58
C LEU A 100 13.77 13.59 1.94
N GLU A 101 13.50 14.89 1.91
CA GLU A 101 14.45 15.90 1.44
C GLU A 101 15.69 15.92 2.33
N ARG A 102 15.51 15.94 3.66
CA ARG A 102 16.62 15.92 4.61
C ARG A 102 17.49 14.68 4.44
N THR A 103 16.88 13.49 4.40
CA THR A 103 17.64 12.23 4.42
C THR A 103 18.23 11.86 3.06
N TRP A 104 17.62 12.29 1.96
CA TRP A 104 18.01 11.87 0.62
C TRP A 104 17.92 12.99 -0.43
N ASN A 105 16.72 13.50 -0.74
CA ASN A 105 16.51 14.22 -2.00
C ASN A 105 17.17 15.62 -2.05
N SER A 106 17.52 16.22 -0.91
CA SER A 106 18.26 17.49 -0.90
C SER A 106 19.64 17.38 -1.55
N LYS A 107 20.21 16.16 -1.58
CA LYS A 107 21.47 15.80 -2.25
C LYS A 107 21.28 15.57 -3.77
N PHE A 108 20.22 14.85 -4.17
CA PHE A 108 20.05 14.36 -5.54
C PHE A 108 19.09 15.19 -6.41
N ASN A 109 18.19 15.95 -5.78
CA ASN A 109 17.23 16.88 -6.38
C ASN A 109 16.40 16.25 -7.53
N TYR A 110 15.90 15.03 -7.35
CA TYR A 110 14.93 14.42 -8.25
C TYR A 110 13.59 15.15 -8.17
N PRO A 111 12.87 15.28 -9.30
CA PRO A 111 11.60 16.01 -9.33
C PRO A 111 10.52 15.30 -8.51
N TRP A 112 9.60 16.10 -7.97
CA TRP A 112 8.35 15.63 -7.39
C TRP A 112 7.23 15.72 -8.42
N THR A 113 6.41 14.70 -8.55
CA THR A 113 5.22 14.69 -9.39
C THR A 113 4.02 14.28 -8.55
N PHE A 114 3.15 15.25 -8.27
CA PHE A 114 1.94 15.08 -7.47
C PHE A 114 0.74 14.79 -8.38
N PHE A 115 -0.09 13.83 -7.99
CA PHE A 115 -1.32 13.44 -8.68
C PHE A 115 -2.52 13.64 -7.76
N ASN A 116 -3.65 14.01 -8.32
CA ASN A 116 -4.92 14.14 -7.60
C ASN A 116 -6.09 13.97 -8.58
N ASP A 117 -7.23 13.46 -8.12
CA ASP A 117 -8.49 13.42 -8.88
C ASP A 117 -9.14 14.81 -9.02
N LYS A 118 -8.68 15.77 -8.20
CA LYS A 118 -9.12 17.17 -8.23
C LYS A 118 -7.95 18.12 -8.48
N PRO A 119 -8.20 19.32 -9.03
CA PRO A 119 -7.14 20.32 -9.18
C PRO A 119 -6.48 20.68 -7.84
N PHE A 120 -5.15 20.77 -7.84
CA PHE A 120 -4.39 21.28 -6.69
C PHE A 120 -4.60 22.77 -6.49
N SER A 121 -4.76 23.19 -5.23
CA SER A 121 -4.86 24.59 -4.86
C SER A 121 -3.52 25.32 -5.01
N ASP A 122 -3.56 26.64 -5.14
CA ASP A 122 -2.33 27.44 -5.18
C ASP A 122 -1.54 27.36 -3.88
N GLU A 123 -2.22 27.17 -2.75
CA GLU A 123 -1.56 26.90 -1.47
C GLU A 123 -0.77 25.60 -1.52
N PHE A 124 -1.38 24.52 -2.03
CA PHE A 124 -0.71 23.23 -2.15
C PHE A 124 0.56 23.34 -2.97
N LYS A 125 0.47 23.98 -4.15
CA LYS A 125 1.61 24.17 -5.05
C LYS A 125 2.71 25.00 -4.39
N ARG A 126 2.36 26.15 -3.80
CA ARG A 126 3.32 27.04 -3.14
C ARG A 126 4.03 26.36 -1.97
N ARG A 127 3.29 25.63 -1.13
CA ARG A 127 3.85 25.00 0.08
C ARG A 127 4.74 23.81 -0.27
N THR A 128 4.31 22.92 -1.16
CA THR A 128 5.14 21.77 -1.60
C THR A 128 6.43 22.23 -2.30
N GLN A 129 6.37 23.21 -3.21
CA GLN A 129 7.57 23.73 -3.87
C GLN A 129 8.54 24.41 -2.88
N ALA A 130 8.05 24.95 -1.77
CA ALA A 130 8.91 25.58 -0.75
C ALA A 130 9.75 24.56 0.04
N GLU A 131 9.38 23.29 0.06
CA GLU A 131 10.11 22.25 0.80
C GLU A 131 11.24 21.60 -0.01
N THR A 132 11.35 21.89 -1.31
CA THR A 132 12.35 21.27 -2.19
C THR A 132 12.98 22.26 -3.16
N LYS A 133 14.26 22.02 -3.50
CA LYS A 133 14.95 22.74 -4.58
C LYS A 133 14.63 22.15 -5.96
N ALA A 134 14.11 20.92 -5.99
CA ALA A 134 13.79 20.23 -7.22
C ALA A 134 12.50 20.79 -7.86
N LYS A 135 12.28 20.43 -9.12
CA LYS A 135 11.05 20.78 -9.83
C LYS A 135 9.86 20.00 -9.25
N CYS A 136 8.77 20.70 -8.94
CA CYS A 136 7.48 20.08 -8.65
C CYS A 136 6.54 20.14 -9.87
N ASN A 137 5.94 19.01 -10.23
CA ASN A 137 4.88 18.89 -11.23
C ASN A 137 3.56 18.59 -10.53
N TYR A 138 2.46 19.14 -11.03
CA TYR A 138 1.13 19.05 -10.41
C TYR A 138 0.11 18.59 -11.44
N GLU A 139 -0.24 17.31 -11.37
CA GLU A 139 -0.96 16.61 -12.42
C GLU A 139 -2.37 16.24 -11.95
N LEU A 140 -3.35 16.45 -12.84
CA LEU A 140 -4.73 16.06 -12.63
C LEU A 140 -4.95 14.69 -13.27
N VAL A 141 -5.43 13.72 -12.50
CA VAL A 141 -5.78 12.41 -13.02
C VAL A 141 -6.94 12.54 -14.02
N PRO A 142 -6.78 12.07 -15.28
CA PRO A 142 -7.87 12.05 -16.25
C PRO A 142 -9.05 11.23 -15.74
N LYS A 143 -10.27 11.66 -16.06
CA LYS A 143 -11.50 11.00 -15.58
C LYS A 143 -11.55 9.54 -16.00
N GLU A 144 -11.15 9.23 -17.23
CA GLU A 144 -11.08 7.87 -17.76
C GLU A 144 -10.14 6.93 -16.98
N HIS A 145 -9.17 7.49 -16.24
CA HIS A 145 -8.25 6.74 -15.39
C HIS A 145 -8.73 6.63 -13.94
N TRP A 146 -9.68 7.47 -13.51
CA TRP A 146 -10.17 7.52 -12.12
C TRP A 146 -11.60 7.00 -11.94
N ASP A 147 -12.49 7.35 -12.86
CA ASP A 147 -13.92 7.03 -12.79
C ASP A 147 -14.15 5.53 -12.81
N VAL A 148 -15.27 5.12 -12.20
CA VAL A 148 -15.71 3.73 -12.19
C VAL A 148 -16.00 3.27 -13.63
N PRO A 149 -15.40 2.17 -14.10
CA PRO A 149 -15.65 1.68 -15.44
C PRO A 149 -17.12 1.32 -15.70
N HIS A 150 -17.57 1.47 -16.95
CA HIS A 150 -18.97 1.28 -17.31
C HIS A 150 -19.50 -0.16 -17.14
N TRP A 151 -18.62 -1.17 -17.07
CA TRP A 151 -19.00 -2.56 -16.81
C TRP A 151 -19.22 -2.86 -15.32
N ILE A 152 -18.91 -1.92 -14.42
CA ILE A 152 -19.17 -2.06 -13.00
C ILE A 152 -20.63 -1.68 -12.71
N SER A 153 -21.39 -2.63 -12.17
CA SER A 153 -22.74 -2.38 -11.68
C SER A 153 -22.70 -1.75 -10.30
N MET A 154 -23.22 -0.53 -10.18
CA MET A 154 -23.30 0.16 -8.90
C MET A 154 -24.25 -0.51 -7.90
N ASP A 155 -25.23 -1.29 -8.39
CA ASP A 155 -26.12 -2.08 -7.53
C ASP A 155 -25.38 -3.26 -6.90
N LEU A 156 -24.56 -3.97 -7.70
CA LEU A 156 -23.70 -5.04 -7.18
C LEU A 156 -22.64 -4.49 -6.21
N TYR A 157 -22.06 -3.32 -6.51
CA TYR A 157 -21.15 -2.63 -5.60
C TYR A 157 -21.81 -2.31 -4.26
N GLN A 158 -23.02 -1.75 -4.26
CA GLN A 158 -23.72 -1.45 -3.00
C GLN A 158 -24.03 -2.72 -2.20
N ALA A 159 -24.47 -3.79 -2.86
CA ALA A 159 -24.72 -5.06 -2.21
C ALA A 159 -23.44 -5.67 -1.59
N SER A 160 -22.30 -5.59 -2.29
CA SER A 160 -21.04 -6.12 -1.78
C SER A 160 -20.47 -5.29 -0.63
N VAL A 161 -20.65 -3.96 -0.66
CA VAL A 161 -20.25 -3.06 0.43
C VAL A 161 -20.90 -3.45 1.76
N GLU A 162 -22.18 -3.82 1.76
CA GLU A 162 -22.85 -4.26 2.98
C GLU A 162 -22.23 -5.54 3.56
N ILE A 163 -21.89 -6.51 2.70
CA ILE A 163 -21.19 -7.73 3.11
C ILE A 163 -19.79 -7.42 3.68
N LEU A 164 -19.04 -6.52 3.04
CA LEU A 164 -17.70 -6.14 3.49
C LEU A 164 -17.74 -5.38 4.83
N LYS A 165 -18.77 -4.56 5.06
CA LYS A 165 -18.98 -3.89 6.35
C LYS A 165 -19.29 -4.88 7.46
N GLU A 166 -20.13 -5.88 7.20
CA GLU A 166 -20.41 -6.97 8.16
C GLU A 166 -19.15 -7.74 8.54
N LYS A 167 -18.24 -7.93 7.58
CA LYS A 167 -16.91 -8.54 7.80
C LYS A 167 -15.88 -7.59 8.43
N ASN A 168 -16.26 -6.35 8.78
CA ASN A 168 -15.38 -5.31 9.33
C ASN A 168 -14.17 -4.97 8.45
N VAL A 169 -14.31 -5.05 7.11
CA VAL A 169 -13.24 -4.67 6.18
C VAL A 169 -13.09 -3.15 6.19
N GLN A 170 -11.87 -2.67 6.45
CA GLN A 170 -11.57 -1.24 6.52
C GLN A 170 -11.82 -0.54 5.18
N TYR A 171 -12.35 0.69 5.23
CA TYR A 171 -12.69 1.52 4.08
C TYR A 171 -13.76 0.95 3.13
N SER A 172 -14.45 -0.13 3.53
CA SER A 172 -15.62 -0.64 2.81
C SER A 172 -16.66 0.47 2.61
N GLY A 173 -17.13 0.61 1.36
CA GLY A 173 -18.10 1.64 0.97
C GLY A 173 -17.51 3.02 0.65
N LYS A 174 -16.19 3.23 0.78
CA LYS A 174 -15.53 4.44 0.29
C LYS A 174 -15.07 4.25 -1.16
N ILE A 175 -15.92 4.64 -2.10
CA ILE A 175 -15.65 4.48 -3.54
C ILE A 175 -14.31 5.10 -3.98
N SER A 176 -13.94 6.24 -3.41
CA SER A 176 -12.66 6.90 -3.70
C SER A 176 -11.45 6.07 -3.29
N TYR A 177 -11.60 5.19 -2.28
CA TYR A 177 -10.56 4.26 -1.87
C TYR A 177 -10.42 3.12 -2.89
N ASN A 178 -11.54 2.56 -3.39
CA ASN A 178 -11.53 1.58 -4.48
C ASN A 178 -10.90 2.18 -5.76
N GLN A 179 -11.23 3.43 -6.09
CA GLN A 179 -10.64 4.16 -7.23
C GLN A 179 -9.14 4.37 -7.04
N MET A 180 -8.69 4.74 -5.84
CA MET A 180 -7.27 4.85 -5.50
C MET A 180 -6.54 3.52 -5.69
N CYS A 181 -7.07 2.42 -5.16
CA CYS A 181 -6.44 1.10 -5.31
C CYS A 181 -6.37 0.69 -6.79
N ARG A 182 -7.44 0.90 -7.57
CA ARG A 182 -7.43 0.65 -9.01
C ARG A 182 -6.43 1.52 -9.75
N TRP A 183 -6.35 2.81 -9.41
CA TRP A 183 -5.46 3.75 -10.09
C TRP A 183 -3.99 3.40 -9.86
N ASN A 184 -3.61 3.09 -8.61
CA ASN A 184 -2.27 2.61 -8.29
C ASN A 184 -1.99 1.26 -8.96
N SER A 185 -2.97 0.34 -9.01
CA SER A 185 -2.78 -0.97 -9.64
C SER A 185 -2.54 -0.94 -11.16
N GLY A 186 -3.01 0.09 -11.88
CA GLY A 186 -3.07 -0.02 -13.34
C GLY A 186 -3.14 1.24 -14.17
N MET A 187 -3.14 2.41 -13.54
CA MET A 187 -3.37 3.68 -14.26
C MET A 187 -2.26 4.70 -14.08
N PHE A 188 -1.58 4.74 -12.93
CA PHE A 188 -0.56 5.77 -12.68
C PHE A 188 0.53 5.77 -13.76
N TYR A 189 1.05 4.60 -14.14
CA TYR A 189 2.11 4.45 -15.15
C TYR A 189 1.66 4.79 -16.58
N LYS A 190 0.34 4.94 -16.81
CA LYS A 190 -0.27 5.37 -18.07
C LYS A 190 -0.47 6.88 -18.15
N HIS A 191 -0.26 7.61 -17.05
CA HIS A 191 -0.44 9.05 -17.04
C HIS A 191 0.58 9.74 -17.97
N PRO A 192 0.17 10.69 -18.84
CA PRO A 192 1.07 11.35 -19.79
C PRO A 192 2.31 11.99 -19.15
N ALA A 193 2.16 12.56 -17.95
CA ALA A 193 3.27 13.13 -17.18
C ALA A 193 4.40 12.13 -16.87
N LEU A 194 4.11 10.83 -16.81
CA LEU A 194 5.11 9.78 -16.57
C LEU A 194 5.61 9.12 -17.86
N ALA A 195 5.14 9.52 -19.05
CA ALA A 195 5.46 8.83 -20.31
C ALA A 195 6.97 8.70 -20.57
N ASN A 196 7.75 9.68 -20.16
CA ASN A 196 9.21 9.72 -20.33
C ASN A 196 10.00 9.30 -19.06
N MET A 197 9.31 8.90 -17.99
CA MET A 197 9.92 8.42 -16.76
C MET A 197 10.18 6.91 -16.86
N GLN A 198 11.34 6.48 -16.38
CA GLN A 198 11.68 5.07 -16.21
C GLN A 198 11.36 4.61 -14.79
N TYR A 199 11.86 5.31 -13.77
CA TYR A 199 11.65 4.92 -12.37
C TYR A 199 10.70 5.88 -11.65
N TYR A 200 10.02 5.37 -10.63
CA TYR A 200 9.27 6.17 -9.67
C TYR A 200 9.61 5.74 -8.24
N TRP A 201 9.54 6.69 -7.32
CA TRP A 201 9.48 6.39 -5.89
C TRP A 201 8.14 6.89 -5.36
N ARG A 202 7.24 5.98 -5.00
CA ARG A 202 5.95 6.32 -4.40
C ARG A 202 6.14 6.75 -2.94
N VAL A 203 5.57 7.90 -2.62
CA VAL A 203 5.61 8.54 -1.30
C VAL A 203 4.19 8.91 -0.90
N GLU A 204 3.74 8.40 0.24
CA GLU A 204 2.44 8.73 0.84
C GLU A 204 2.57 9.85 1.90
N PRO A 205 1.52 10.64 2.17
CA PRO A 205 1.49 11.54 3.30
C PRO A 205 1.61 10.80 4.65
N ASN A 206 2.14 11.49 5.66
CA ASN A 206 2.24 10.98 7.03
C ASN A 206 3.12 9.71 7.20
N VAL A 207 4.17 9.59 6.40
CA VAL A 207 5.24 8.60 6.57
C VAL A 207 6.54 9.25 7.03
N HIS A 208 7.42 8.46 7.64
CA HIS A 208 8.66 8.92 8.23
C HIS A 208 9.91 8.31 7.58
N PHE A 209 10.98 9.09 7.46
CA PHE A 209 12.29 8.68 6.96
C PHE A 209 13.37 8.95 8.01
N PHE A 210 13.98 7.87 8.51
CA PHE A 210 14.84 7.92 9.70
C PHE A 210 16.33 7.96 9.40
N CYS A 211 16.76 7.38 8.28
CA CYS A 211 18.18 7.17 7.96
C CYS A 211 18.59 8.05 6.79
N ASP A 212 19.75 8.68 6.90
CA ASP A 212 20.39 9.34 5.75
C ASP A 212 20.81 8.29 4.73
N VAL A 213 20.52 8.53 3.45
CA VAL A 213 20.89 7.65 2.34
C VAL A 213 21.81 8.43 1.40
N ASP A 214 23.08 8.04 1.31
CA ASP A 214 24.13 8.84 0.67
C ASP A 214 24.46 8.42 -0.76
N TYR A 215 23.58 7.65 -1.41
CA TYR A 215 23.70 7.27 -2.80
C TYR A 215 22.40 7.48 -3.59
N ASP A 216 22.53 7.61 -4.91
CA ASP A 216 21.39 7.71 -5.81
C ASP A 216 20.69 6.35 -5.94
N VAL A 217 19.54 6.20 -5.26
CA VAL A 217 18.78 4.95 -5.27
C VAL A 217 18.22 4.61 -6.66
N PHE A 218 17.86 5.60 -7.47
CA PHE A 218 17.33 5.35 -8.82
C PHE A 218 18.43 4.82 -9.75
N ARG A 219 19.64 5.39 -9.66
CA ARG A 219 20.78 4.85 -10.41
C ARG A 219 21.23 3.50 -9.90
N TYR A 220 21.15 3.24 -8.59
CA TYR A 220 21.37 1.91 -8.06
C TYR A 220 20.40 0.88 -8.68
N MET A 221 19.11 1.22 -8.77
CA MET A 221 18.12 0.37 -9.43
C MET A 221 18.47 0.12 -10.91
N GLN A 222 18.86 1.16 -11.64
CA GLN A 222 19.26 1.05 -13.05
C GLN A 222 20.53 0.21 -13.25
N ASP A 223 21.61 0.55 -12.56
CA ASP A 223 22.92 -0.09 -12.71
C ASP A 223 22.90 -1.57 -12.31
N ASN A 224 22.03 -1.94 -11.36
CA ASN A 224 21.87 -3.31 -10.88
C ASN A 224 20.65 -4.03 -11.48
N ASN A 225 20.02 -3.46 -12.51
CA ASN A 225 18.87 -4.02 -13.23
C ASN A 225 17.76 -4.49 -12.29
N LYS A 226 17.43 -3.66 -11.29
CA LYS A 226 16.35 -3.91 -10.34
C LYS A 226 15.04 -3.35 -10.88
N THR A 227 13.98 -4.12 -10.67
CA THR A 227 12.63 -3.78 -11.09
C THR A 227 11.85 -3.11 -9.96
N TYR A 228 12.03 -3.56 -8.73
CA TYR A 228 11.20 -3.11 -7.61
C TYR A 228 11.95 -3.13 -6.28
N GLY A 229 11.71 -2.13 -5.45
CA GLY A 229 12.27 -1.96 -4.11
C GLY A 229 11.17 -1.78 -3.07
N PHE A 230 11.26 -2.48 -1.94
CA PHE A 230 10.30 -2.41 -0.84
C PHE A 230 11.01 -2.30 0.52
N THR A 231 10.30 -1.84 1.55
CA THR A 231 10.84 -1.77 2.93
C THR A 231 10.12 -2.70 3.90
N ILE A 232 8.82 -2.92 3.71
CA ILE A 232 7.96 -3.71 4.61
C ILE A 232 7.17 -4.74 3.79
N ASN A 233 7.05 -5.96 4.33
CA ASN A 233 6.25 -7.05 3.78
C ASN A 233 5.22 -7.52 4.82
N LEU A 234 3.93 -7.54 4.47
CA LEU A 234 2.81 -7.78 5.41
C LEU A 234 1.85 -8.83 4.87
N TYR A 235 1.09 -9.43 5.78
CA TYR A 235 -0.16 -10.12 5.44
C TYR A 235 -1.30 -9.12 5.29
N ASP A 236 -2.15 -9.28 4.28
CA ASP A 236 -3.40 -8.52 4.13
C ASP A 236 -4.58 -9.23 4.82
N ALA A 237 -5.69 -8.50 5.00
CA ALA A 237 -6.97 -9.03 5.42
C ALA A 237 -7.57 -9.89 4.27
N PRO A 238 -7.66 -11.22 4.42
CA PRO A 238 -8.11 -12.10 3.34
C PRO A 238 -9.54 -11.81 2.88
N GLU A 239 -10.40 -11.29 3.77
CA GLU A 239 -11.78 -10.88 3.48
C GLU A 239 -11.87 -9.77 2.43
N SER A 240 -10.78 -9.06 2.15
CA SER A 240 -10.73 -7.99 1.15
C SER A 240 -10.38 -8.48 -0.27
N ILE A 241 -9.90 -9.72 -0.40
CA ILE A 241 -9.24 -10.26 -1.60
C ILE A 241 -9.61 -11.74 -1.85
N GLU A 242 -10.83 -12.13 -1.49
CA GLU A 242 -11.29 -13.52 -1.53
C GLU A 242 -11.16 -14.13 -2.94
N THR A 243 -11.47 -13.36 -4.00
CA THR A 243 -11.41 -13.84 -5.38
C THR A 243 -10.19 -13.37 -6.17
N LEU A 244 -9.28 -12.58 -5.57
CA LEU A 244 -8.07 -12.09 -6.26
C LEU A 244 -7.22 -13.25 -6.80
N TRP A 245 -6.93 -14.24 -5.97
CA TRP A 245 -6.14 -15.40 -6.38
C TRP A 245 -6.87 -16.33 -7.35
N PRO A 246 -8.15 -16.69 -7.13
CA PRO A 246 -8.94 -17.39 -8.14
C PRO A 246 -8.92 -16.73 -9.53
N GLU A 247 -9.09 -15.41 -9.62
CA GLU A 247 -8.97 -14.69 -10.91
C GLU A 247 -7.54 -14.72 -11.46
N THR A 248 -6.54 -14.58 -10.59
CA THR A 248 -5.13 -14.74 -10.98
C THR A 248 -4.84 -16.12 -11.59
N VAL A 249 -5.37 -17.19 -10.99
CA VAL A 249 -5.21 -18.56 -11.51
C VAL A 249 -5.93 -18.73 -12.85
N LYS A 250 -7.13 -18.14 -13.03
CA LYS A 250 -7.81 -18.11 -14.33
C LYS A 250 -6.96 -17.39 -15.39
N PHE A 251 -6.35 -16.26 -15.04
CA PHE A 251 -5.45 -15.53 -15.91
C PHE A 251 -4.23 -16.38 -16.32
N LEU A 252 -3.55 -17.01 -15.36
CA LEU A 252 -2.39 -17.87 -15.63
C LEU A 252 -2.75 -19.08 -16.49
N ALA A 253 -3.96 -19.64 -16.35
CA ALA A 253 -4.43 -20.73 -17.19
C ALA A 253 -4.63 -20.30 -18.66
N ALA A 254 -5.03 -19.03 -18.88
CA ALA A 254 -5.17 -18.45 -20.21
C ALA A 254 -3.84 -17.96 -20.80
N HIS A 255 -2.88 -17.59 -19.95
CA HIS A 255 -1.57 -17.02 -20.31
C HIS A 255 -0.41 -17.70 -19.56
N PRO A 256 -0.19 -19.02 -19.74
CA PRO A 256 0.90 -19.72 -19.05
C PRO A 256 2.29 -19.19 -19.45
N GLU A 257 2.42 -18.58 -20.62
CA GLU A 257 3.65 -17.98 -21.14
C GLU A 257 4.17 -16.78 -20.34
N TYR A 258 3.31 -16.13 -19.53
CA TYR A 258 3.71 -14.98 -18.71
C TYR A 258 4.36 -15.34 -17.39
N LEU A 259 4.25 -16.61 -16.95
CA LEU A 259 4.86 -17.03 -15.70
C LEU A 259 6.38 -17.06 -15.82
N HIS A 260 7.06 -16.21 -15.06
CA HIS A 260 8.52 -16.14 -15.07
C HIS A 260 9.11 -17.41 -14.45
N SER A 261 10.24 -17.91 -14.98
CA SER A 261 10.85 -19.16 -14.51
C SER A 261 11.42 -19.05 -13.08
N ASN A 262 11.90 -17.86 -12.70
CA ASN A 262 12.38 -17.55 -11.35
C ASN A 262 11.38 -16.70 -10.53
N ASN A 263 10.10 -17.01 -10.66
CA ASN A 263 9.03 -16.34 -9.92
C ASN A 263 9.10 -16.59 -8.39
N ALA A 264 8.27 -15.85 -7.65
CA ALA A 264 8.12 -15.93 -6.20
C ALA A 264 6.87 -16.73 -5.76
N MET A 265 6.43 -17.75 -6.53
CA MET A 265 5.22 -18.52 -6.25
C MET A 265 5.17 -19.07 -4.82
N ASN A 266 6.29 -19.60 -4.29
CA ASN A 266 6.34 -20.14 -2.93
C ASN A 266 5.95 -19.11 -1.85
N TRP A 267 6.26 -17.83 -2.07
CA TRP A 267 5.86 -16.75 -1.17
C TRP A 267 4.39 -16.39 -1.36
N LEU A 268 3.91 -16.38 -2.60
CA LEU A 268 2.50 -16.11 -2.94
C LEU A 268 1.56 -17.19 -2.39
N VAL A 269 1.95 -18.47 -2.35
CA VAL A 269 1.07 -19.57 -1.89
C VAL A 269 1.44 -20.14 -0.53
N ASP A 270 2.31 -19.46 0.24
CA ASP A 270 2.65 -19.95 1.57
C ASP A 270 1.40 -20.05 2.45
N SER A 271 1.32 -21.16 3.17
CA SER A 271 0.25 -21.45 4.13
C SER A 271 0.81 -21.87 5.49
N LYS A 272 2.14 -21.88 5.66
CA LYS A 272 2.78 -22.41 6.86
C LYS A 272 2.64 -21.47 8.05
N GLN A 273 2.78 -20.16 7.82
CA GLN A 273 2.75 -19.15 8.87
C GLN A 273 1.34 -18.67 9.20
N ARG A 274 0.42 -18.63 8.23
CA ARG A 274 -0.97 -18.23 8.47
C ARG A 274 -1.92 -19.07 7.61
N PRO A 275 -2.12 -20.37 7.92
CA PRO A 275 -2.93 -21.27 7.10
C PRO A 275 -4.36 -20.77 6.90
N GLN A 276 -4.94 -20.10 7.90
CA GLN A 276 -6.29 -19.54 7.79
C GLN A 276 -6.36 -18.36 6.80
N HIS A 277 -5.30 -17.56 6.68
CA HIS A 277 -5.27 -16.48 5.68
C HIS A 277 -5.24 -17.08 4.28
N ASN A 278 -4.35 -18.06 4.07
CA ASN A 278 -4.27 -18.79 2.81
C ASN A 278 -5.60 -19.44 2.42
N GLN A 279 -6.26 -20.12 3.35
CA GLN A 279 -7.54 -20.76 3.10
C GLN A 279 -8.65 -19.75 2.74
N LYS A 280 -8.76 -18.64 3.49
CA LYS A 280 -9.78 -17.61 3.25
C LYS A 280 -9.56 -16.86 1.94
N ALA A 281 -8.31 -16.63 1.54
CA ALA A 281 -7.94 -16.06 0.25
C ALA A 281 -7.76 -17.12 -0.85
N ASN A 282 -8.35 -18.31 -0.66
CA ASN A 282 -8.46 -19.37 -1.66
C ASN A 282 -7.13 -19.81 -2.29
N GLY A 283 -6.05 -19.88 -1.49
CA GLY A 283 -4.74 -20.37 -1.90
C GLY A 283 -3.64 -19.32 -1.92
N TYR A 284 -3.97 -18.04 -1.74
CA TYR A 284 -3.00 -16.95 -1.65
C TYR A 284 -2.63 -16.63 -0.21
N SER A 285 -1.33 -16.50 0.08
CA SER A 285 -0.78 -16.23 1.42
C SER A 285 -1.27 -14.91 2.01
N THR A 286 -1.74 -13.98 1.18
CA THR A 286 -2.02 -12.56 1.48
C THR A 286 -0.78 -11.71 1.74
N CYS A 287 0.42 -12.29 1.61
CA CYS A 287 1.67 -11.56 1.73
C CYS A 287 1.83 -10.57 0.59
N HIS A 288 2.20 -9.33 0.91
CA HIS A 288 2.42 -8.28 -0.08
C HIS A 288 3.53 -7.33 0.36
N PHE A 289 4.21 -6.73 -0.62
CA PHE A 289 5.03 -5.54 -0.42
C PHE A 289 4.11 -4.38 -0.06
N TRP A 290 4.40 -3.67 1.03
CA TRP A 290 3.52 -2.60 1.51
C TRP A 290 3.70 -1.33 0.68
N SER A 291 2.83 -1.18 -0.32
CA SER A 291 2.96 -0.25 -1.45
C SER A 291 2.89 1.25 -1.12
N ASN A 292 2.75 1.65 0.15
CA ASN A 292 2.90 3.07 0.51
C ASN A 292 4.35 3.57 0.31
N PHE A 293 5.31 2.64 0.31
CA PHE A 293 6.68 2.82 -0.15
C PHE A 293 6.92 1.86 -1.31
N GLU A 294 7.31 2.40 -2.47
CA GLU A 294 7.76 1.61 -3.61
C GLU A 294 8.82 2.38 -4.37
N ILE A 295 9.92 1.73 -4.77
CA ILE A 295 10.80 2.24 -5.81
C ILE A 295 10.70 1.28 -6.98
N GLY A 296 10.08 1.69 -8.09
CA GLY A 296 9.71 0.77 -9.17
C GLY A 296 10.15 1.23 -10.55
N ASP A 297 10.46 0.27 -11.41
CA ASP A 297 10.61 0.48 -12.86
C ASP A 297 9.24 0.45 -13.54
N LEU A 298 8.83 1.57 -14.11
CA LEU A 298 7.56 1.73 -14.82
C LEU A 298 7.44 0.79 -16.03
N SER A 299 8.57 0.33 -16.60
CA SER A 299 8.56 -0.59 -17.74
C SER A 299 7.97 -1.96 -17.38
N PHE A 300 8.10 -2.42 -16.13
CA PHE A 300 7.45 -3.64 -15.66
C PHE A 300 5.93 -3.50 -15.69
N PHE A 301 5.40 -2.41 -15.13
CA PHE A 301 3.96 -2.16 -15.10
C PHE A 301 3.38 -1.89 -16.49
N ARG A 302 4.20 -1.33 -17.40
CA ARG A 302 3.87 -1.15 -18.83
C ARG A 302 4.08 -2.41 -19.67
N SER A 303 4.65 -3.47 -19.09
CA SER A 303 4.91 -4.71 -19.81
C SER A 303 3.58 -5.36 -20.21
N LYS A 304 3.61 -6.13 -21.30
CA LYS A 304 2.42 -6.82 -21.78
C LYS A 304 1.81 -7.76 -20.73
N ALA A 305 2.65 -8.49 -19.99
CA ALA A 305 2.20 -9.44 -18.98
C ALA A 305 1.43 -8.74 -17.84
N TYR A 306 1.99 -7.66 -17.29
CA TYR A 306 1.34 -6.91 -16.22
C TYR A 306 0.09 -6.16 -16.72
N GLU A 307 0.16 -5.54 -17.90
CA GLU A 307 -0.96 -4.83 -18.51
C GLU A 307 -2.15 -5.77 -18.77
N ASP A 308 -1.91 -6.95 -19.35
CA ASP A 308 -2.95 -7.96 -19.59
C ASP A 308 -3.55 -8.47 -18.27
N TYR A 309 -2.71 -8.66 -17.24
CA TYR A 309 -3.14 -9.07 -15.90
C TYR A 309 -4.03 -8.01 -15.23
N PHE A 310 -3.58 -6.76 -15.18
CA PHE A 310 -4.39 -5.66 -14.65
C PHE A 310 -5.72 -5.56 -15.39
N ASN A 311 -5.71 -5.62 -16.73
CA ASN A 311 -6.93 -5.55 -17.52
C ASN A 311 -7.87 -6.74 -17.27
N HIS A 312 -7.33 -7.93 -16.99
CA HIS A 312 -8.13 -9.08 -16.55
C HIS A 312 -8.80 -8.81 -15.21
N LEU A 313 -8.06 -8.34 -14.21
CA LEU A 313 -8.59 -7.98 -12.89
C LEU A 313 -9.62 -6.84 -12.95
N ASP A 314 -9.37 -5.81 -13.76
CA ASP A 314 -10.27 -4.67 -13.91
C ASP A 314 -11.63 -5.10 -14.50
N ARG A 315 -11.62 -6.07 -15.42
CA ARG A 315 -12.84 -6.70 -15.96
C ARG A 315 -13.52 -7.64 -14.98
N ALA A 316 -12.78 -8.32 -14.11
CA ALA A 316 -13.34 -9.13 -13.04
C ALA A 316 -14.09 -8.29 -11.99
N GLY A 317 -13.71 -7.01 -11.84
CA GLY A 317 -14.43 -6.03 -11.04
C GLY A 317 -14.17 -6.09 -9.53
N GLY A 318 -13.26 -6.94 -9.07
CA GLY A 318 -12.94 -7.11 -7.65
C GLY A 318 -12.32 -5.87 -6.98
N PHE A 319 -11.81 -4.90 -7.75
CA PHE A 319 -11.48 -3.57 -7.22
C PHE A 319 -12.68 -2.86 -6.59
N PHE A 320 -13.90 -3.13 -7.06
CA PHE A 320 -15.14 -2.51 -6.57
C PHE A 320 -16.03 -3.51 -5.83
N TYR A 321 -16.20 -4.72 -6.36
CA TYR A 321 -17.05 -5.74 -5.74
C TYR A 321 -16.41 -6.35 -4.49
N GLU A 322 -15.08 -6.32 -4.39
CA GLU A 322 -14.34 -6.59 -3.16
C GLU A 322 -13.57 -5.32 -2.74
N ARG A 323 -12.39 -5.48 -2.12
CA ARG A 323 -11.49 -4.35 -1.83
C ARG A 323 -10.06 -4.74 -2.20
N TRP A 324 -9.83 -5.08 -3.46
CA TRP A 324 -8.48 -5.39 -3.93
C TRP A 324 -7.58 -4.15 -3.82
N GLY A 325 -6.63 -4.21 -2.90
CA GLY A 325 -5.59 -3.18 -2.77
C GLY A 325 -4.58 -3.26 -3.90
N ASP A 326 -3.94 -2.13 -4.22
CA ASP A 326 -2.80 -2.12 -5.14
C ASP A 326 -1.62 -2.93 -4.62
N ALA A 327 -1.37 -2.94 -3.30
CA ALA A 327 -0.30 -3.69 -2.68
C ALA A 327 -0.31 -5.20 -3.04
N PRO A 328 -1.40 -5.96 -2.78
CA PRO A 328 -1.47 -7.36 -3.21
C PRO A 328 -1.48 -7.53 -4.73
N VAL A 329 -2.08 -6.60 -5.51
CA VAL A 329 -2.08 -6.70 -6.99
C VAL A 329 -0.67 -6.53 -7.57
N HIS A 330 0.08 -5.52 -7.11
CA HIS A 330 1.49 -5.31 -7.45
C HIS A 330 2.33 -6.52 -7.05
N SER A 331 2.13 -7.02 -5.83
CA SER A 331 2.88 -8.14 -5.27
C SER A 331 2.66 -9.44 -6.03
N VAL A 332 1.42 -9.74 -6.40
CA VAL A 332 1.10 -10.90 -7.24
C VAL A 332 1.70 -10.72 -8.64
N GLY A 333 1.56 -9.55 -9.25
CA GLY A 333 2.16 -9.28 -10.56
C GLY A 333 3.68 -9.47 -10.57
N LEU A 334 4.39 -8.84 -9.63
CA LEU A 334 5.84 -8.98 -9.46
C LEU A 334 6.22 -10.43 -9.14
N GLY A 335 5.48 -11.06 -8.22
CA GLY A 335 5.75 -12.43 -7.78
C GLY A 335 5.50 -13.50 -8.85
N LEU A 336 4.75 -13.19 -9.91
CA LEU A 336 4.49 -14.11 -11.02
C LEU A 336 5.30 -13.81 -12.28
N PHE A 337 5.40 -12.52 -12.66
CA PHE A 337 5.85 -12.12 -13.99
C PHE A 337 7.29 -11.58 -14.03
N GLU A 338 7.92 -11.35 -12.87
CA GLU A 338 9.30 -10.86 -12.79
C GLU A 338 10.26 -11.90 -12.20
N ASP A 339 11.54 -11.73 -12.49
CA ASP A 339 12.62 -12.39 -11.76
C ASP A 339 12.67 -11.86 -10.32
N LYS A 340 12.42 -12.73 -9.33
CA LYS A 340 12.48 -12.34 -7.92
C LYS A 340 13.84 -11.77 -7.47
N ASN A 341 14.93 -12.05 -8.20
CA ASN A 341 16.25 -11.48 -7.90
C ASN A 341 16.39 -10.00 -8.28
N LYS A 342 15.45 -9.47 -9.08
CA LYS A 342 15.33 -8.05 -9.42
C LYS A 342 14.45 -7.28 -8.44
N ILE A 343 13.88 -7.96 -7.45
CA ILE A 343 13.15 -7.33 -6.34
C ILE A 343 14.13 -7.16 -5.18
N HIS A 344 14.25 -5.95 -4.66
CA HIS A 344 15.22 -5.57 -3.64
C HIS A 344 14.52 -5.17 -2.34
N TRP A 345 15.03 -5.67 -1.22
CA TRP A 345 14.71 -5.18 0.12
C TRP A 345 15.79 -4.19 0.55
#